data_AF-A0A935WGY5-F1
#
_entry.id   AF-A0A935WGY5-F1
#
_cell.length_a   1.000
_cell.length_b   1.000
_cell.length_c   1.000
_cell.angle_alpha   90.00
_cell.angle_beta   90.00
_cell.angle_gamma   90.00
#
_symmetry.space_group_name_H-M   'P 1'
#
loop_
_entity.id
_entity.type
_entity.pdbx_description
1 polymer ?
#
loop_
_entity_poly.entity_id
_entity_poly.type
_entity_poly.pdbx_seq_one_letter_code
_entity_poly.pdbx_strand_id
1 'polypeptide(L)'
;MESTPAGDSLYQAVSVPLGAENAPVVGALIVAVPLDGALAERLKRQTGSEVVFISFDTLGAPHVHAATVPAEQLEGALRERYAGSGAAVDSVPARLRVLAGGKTWIGAAGALRTASGLIVGEYAGLRRARGSPGAVRRAAGVVRVRVCGGGGGGAPHLAAAGGPDHPAAPPSRQPHA
;
A
#
# COMPACT_ATOMS: atom_id res chain seq x y z
N MET A 1 -6.80 0.36 21.60
CA MET A 1 -6.16 1.27 20.64
C MET A 1 -6.11 2.64 21.30
N GLU A 2 -4.92 3.18 21.50
CA GLU A 2 -4.76 4.52 22.07
C GLU A 2 -4.72 5.50 20.90
N SER A 3 -5.83 6.17 20.64
CA SER A 3 -5.88 7.28 19.69
C SER A 3 -5.07 8.43 20.28
N THR A 4 -3.85 8.62 19.79
CA THR A 4 -3.12 9.85 20.10
C THR A 4 -3.83 11.04 19.45
N PRO A 5 -3.67 12.28 19.98
CA PRO A 5 -4.25 13.50 19.41
C PRO A 5 -3.89 13.77 17.94
N ALA A 6 -2.89 13.05 17.41
CA ALA A 6 -2.40 13.15 16.03
C ALA A 6 -3.04 12.13 15.06
N GLY A 7 -3.91 11.23 15.54
CA GLY A 7 -4.43 10.12 14.74
C GLY A 7 -3.43 8.97 14.55
N ASP A 8 -3.86 7.91 13.87
CA ASP A 8 -3.00 6.75 13.57
C ASP A 8 -1.93 7.11 12.53
N SER A 9 -0.65 6.81 12.82
CA SER A 9 0.47 7.07 11.91
C SER A 9 0.77 5.85 11.02
N LEU A 10 0.90 6.06 9.70
CA LEU A 10 1.28 5.01 8.76
C LEU A 10 2.75 5.10 8.37
N TYR A 11 3.40 3.94 8.31
CA TYR A 11 4.78 3.81 7.90
C TYR A 11 4.95 2.70 6.88
N GLN A 12 5.83 2.93 5.90
CA GLN A 12 6.44 1.86 5.14
C GLN A 12 7.72 1.41 5.84
N ALA A 13 7.70 0.18 6.37
CA ALA A 13 8.90 -0.42 6.95
C ALA A 13 9.50 -1.52 6.06
N VAL A 14 10.80 -1.73 6.18
CA VAL A 14 11.53 -2.89 5.67
C VAL A 14 12.39 -3.43 6.80
N SER A 15 12.43 -4.75 6.94
CA SER A 15 13.28 -5.46 7.92
C SER A 15 14.33 -6.28 7.17
N VAL A 16 15.60 -6.07 7.49
CA VAL A 16 16.73 -6.85 6.95
C VAL A 16 17.30 -7.69 8.08
N PRO A 17 17.30 -9.03 7.99
CA PRO A 17 17.92 -9.88 9.01
C PRO A 17 19.43 -9.64 9.04
N LEU A 18 20.00 -9.59 10.24
CA LEU A 18 21.43 -9.44 10.48
C LEU A 18 22.01 -10.80 10.84
N GLY A 19 23.01 -11.23 10.08
CA GLY A 19 23.76 -12.47 10.27
C GLY A 19 24.86 -12.58 9.23
N ALA A 20 25.91 -13.33 9.53
CA ALA A 20 26.88 -13.73 8.51
C ALA A 20 26.27 -14.80 7.59
N GLU A 21 26.85 -14.98 6.41
CA GLU A 21 26.43 -16.05 5.50
C GLU A 21 26.52 -17.41 6.22
N ASN A 22 25.44 -18.19 6.18
CA ASN A 22 25.28 -19.47 6.88
C ASN A 22 25.38 -19.42 8.42
N ALA A 23 25.24 -18.24 9.03
CA ALA A 23 25.15 -18.10 10.48
C ALA A 23 23.69 -17.85 10.94
N PRO A 24 23.35 -18.14 12.21
CA PRO A 24 22.07 -17.76 12.79
C PRO A 24 21.81 -16.25 12.70
N VAL A 25 20.55 -15.87 12.51
CA VAL A 25 20.14 -14.47 12.56
C VAL A 25 20.33 -13.95 13.99
N VAL A 26 21.17 -12.93 14.16
CA VAL A 26 21.49 -12.31 15.45
C VAL A 26 20.66 -11.05 15.73
N GLY A 27 19.92 -10.56 14.73
CA GLY A 27 19.05 -9.40 14.88
C GLY A 27 18.39 -8.98 13.57
N ALA A 28 17.77 -7.80 13.56
CA ALA A 28 17.20 -7.21 12.35
C ALA A 28 17.41 -5.69 12.32
N LEU A 29 17.83 -5.18 11.17
CA LEU A 29 17.79 -3.75 10.86
C LEU A 29 16.40 -3.40 10.34
N ILE A 30 15.74 -2.43 10.97
CA ILE A 30 14.43 -1.93 10.54
C ILE A 30 14.62 -0.50 10.03
N VAL A 31 14.17 -0.25 8.80
CA VAL A 31 14.08 1.09 8.22
C VAL A 31 12.62 1.40 7.97
N ALA A 32 12.15 2.55 8.44
CA ALA A 32 10.76 2.99 8.28
C ALA A 32 10.70 4.41 7.70
N VAL A 33 9.79 4.62 6.76
CA VAL A 33 9.50 5.92 6.16
C VAL A 33 8.04 6.26 6.45
N PRO A 34 7.73 7.45 7.02
CA PRO A 34 6.36 7.87 7.25
C PRO A 34 5.62 8.07 5.92
N LEU A 35 4.36 7.65 5.87
CA LEU A 35 3.45 7.92 4.76
C LEU A 35 2.71 9.25 4.98
N ASP A 36 3.47 10.34 5.06
CA ASP A 36 2.95 11.65 5.44
C ASP A 36 2.75 12.60 4.25
N GLY A 37 2.33 13.84 4.55
CA GLY A 37 2.17 14.89 3.55
C GLY A 37 3.47 15.25 2.81
N ALA A 38 4.63 15.14 3.46
CA ALA A 38 5.92 15.43 2.84
C ALA A 38 6.27 14.37 1.77
N LEU A 39 6.02 13.10 2.06
CA LEU A 39 6.13 12.02 1.07
C LEU A 39 5.13 12.20 -0.07
N ALA A 40 3.87 12.53 0.24
CA ALA A 40 2.84 12.75 -0.78
C ALA A 40 3.24 13.89 -1.75
N GLU A 41 3.72 15.01 -1.22
CA GLU A 41 4.22 16.14 -2.01
C GLU A 41 5.47 15.80 -2.82
N ARG A 42 6.39 14.99 -2.27
CA ARG A 42 7.54 14.49 -3.03
C ARG A 42 7.10 13.63 -4.21
N LEU A 43 6.16 12.71 -4.00
CA LEU A 43 5.61 11.84 -5.06
C LEU A 43 4.86 12.66 -6.11
N LYS A 44 4.13 13.69 -5.72
CA LYS A 44 3.49 14.63 -6.64
C LYS A 44 4.50 15.31 -7.55
N ARG A 45 5.59 15.86 -6.99
CA ARG A 45 6.67 16.48 -7.79
C ARG A 45 7.32 15.50 -8.76
N GLN A 46 7.49 14.24 -8.36
CA GLN A 46 8.13 13.22 -9.20
C GLN A 46 7.23 12.65 -10.29
N THR A 47 5.92 12.57 -10.03
CA THR A 47 4.97 11.86 -10.93
C THR A 47 4.04 12.79 -11.70
N GLY A 48 3.94 14.06 -11.30
CA GLY A 48 2.96 15.02 -11.81
C GLY A 48 1.51 14.66 -11.49
N SER A 49 1.27 13.74 -10.56
CA SER A 49 -0.05 13.31 -10.11
C SER A 49 -0.34 13.83 -8.72
N GLU A 50 -1.60 14.11 -8.42
CA GLU A 50 -2.02 14.24 -7.03
C GLU A 50 -1.92 12.88 -6.34
N VAL A 51 -1.65 12.85 -5.03
CA VAL A 51 -1.41 11.62 -4.27
C VAL A 51 -2.37 11.58 -3.10
N VAL A 52 -2.88 10.39 -2.79
CA VAL A 52 -3.65 10.11 -1.58
C VAL A 52 -3.22 8.78 -0.98
N PHE A 53 -3.08 8.75 0.34
CA PHE A 53 -2.91 7.57 1.18
C PHE A 53 -4.14 7.44 2.09
N ILE A 54 -4.73 6.25 2.12
CA ILE A 54 -5.96 5.93 2.82
C ILE A 54 -5.68 4.73 3.72
N SER A 55 -6.10 4.76 4.97
CA SER A 55 -6.23 3.58 5.83
C SER A 55 -7.69 3.16 5.96
N PHE A 56 -7.92 1.90 6.30
CA PHE A 56 -9.23 1.42 6.72
C PHE A 56 -9.23 1.18 8.23
N ASP A 57 -10.25 1.66 8.93
CA ASP A 57 -10.45 1.31 10.33
C ASP A 57 -11.00 -0.12 10.50
N THR A 58 -11.28 -0.52 11.74
CA THR A 58 -11.79 -1.86 12.06
C THR A 58 -13.17 -2.15 11.48
N LEU A 59 -13.92 -1.12 11.07
CA LEU A 59 -15.22 -1.24 10.41
C LEU A 59 -15.09 -1.17 8.88
N GLY A 60 -13.86 -1.08 8.36
CA GLY A 60 -13.58 -0.93 6.94
C GLY A 60 -13.85 0.50 6.42
N ALA A 61 -14.06 1.48 7.30
CA ALA A 61 -14.29 2.85 6.88
C ALA A 61 -12.97 3.52 6.48
N PRO A 62 -12.94 4.25 5.35
CA PRO A 62 -11.73 4.87 4.84
C PRO A 62 -11.40 6.16 5.60
N HIS A 63 -10.13 6.32 5.95
CA HIS A 63 -9.57 7.54 6.55
C HIS A 63 -8.42 8.04 5.69
N VAL A 64 -8.46 9.33 5.33
CA VAL A 64 -7.36 9.94 4.57
C VAL A 64 -6.22 10.22 5.54
N HIS A 65 -5.08 9.55 5.33
CA HIS A 65 -3.91 9.73 6.18
C HIS A 65 -3.01 10.86 5.69
N ALA A 66 -2.80 10.94 4.37
CA ALA A 66 -2.07 12.04 3.73
C ALA A 66 -2.54 12.21 2.29
N ALA A 67 -2.67 13.46 1.84
CA ALA A 67 -3.09 13.77 0.49
C ALA A 67 -2.53 15.11 0.01
N THR A 68 -2.37 15.26 -1.30
CA THR A 68 -2.03 16.54 -1.94
C THR A 68 -3.26 17.28 -2.48
N VAL A 69 -4.41 16.60 -2.50
CA VAL A 69 -5.75 17.20 -2.62
C VAL A 69 -6.28 17.43 -1.20
N PRO A 70 -7.01 18.53 -0.92
CA PRO A 70 -7.62 18.75 0.40
C PRO A 70 -8.44 17.53 0.85
N ALA A 71 -8.12 17.00 2.04
CA ALA A 71 -8.66 15.74 2.53
C ALA A 71 -10.19 15.80 2.69
N GLU A 72 -10.70 16.94 3.11
CA GLU A 72 -12.13 17.20 3.33
C GLU A 72 -12.94 17.04 2.04
N GLN A 73 -12.32 17.30 0.88
CA GLN A 73 -12.94 17.10 -0.42
C GLN A 73 -13.03 15.61 -0.80
N LEU A 74 -12.08 14.79 -0.34
CA LEU A 74 -11.97 13.38 -0.68
C LEU A 74 -12.76 12.48 0.26
N GLU A 75 -12.80 12.78 1.55
CA GLU A 75 -13.38 11.91 2.58
C GLU A 75 -14.83 11.50 2.30
N GLY A 76 -15.70 12.44 1.92
CA GLY A 76 -17.09 12.12 1.58
C GLY A 76 -17.19 11.12 0.42
N ALA A 77 -16.45 11.38 -0.66
CA ALA A 77 -16.44 10.53 -1.84
C ALA A 77 -15.82 9.15 -1.58
N LEU A 78 -14.84 9.07 -0.67
CA LEU A 78 -14.23 7.82 -0.24
C LEU A 78 -15.19 7.02 0.63
N ARG A 79 -15.89 7.64 1.58
CA ARG A 79 -16.92 6.97 2.39
C ARG A 79 -18.01 6.37 1.51
N GLU A 80 -18.49 7.09 0.49
CA GLU A 80 -19.46 6.55 -0.47
C GLU A 80 -18.91 5.36 -1.26
N ARG A 81 -17.66 5.44 -1.73
CA ARG A 81 -17.00 4.35 -2.46
C ARG A 81 -16.90 3.06 -1.64
N TYR A 82 -16.66 3.19 -0.35
CA TYR A 82 -16.47 2.09 0.59
C TYR A 82 -17.71 1.83 1.46
N ALA A 83 -18.84 2.46 1.13
CA ALA A 83 -20.09 2.29 1.87
C ALA A 83 -20.52 0.82 1.83
N GLY A 84 -20.69 0.23 3.02
CA GLY A 84 -21.11 -1.16 3.18
C GLY A 84 -19.99 -2.19 3.19
N SER A 85 -18.71 -1.81 3.28
CA SER A 85 -17.62 -2.79 3.38
C SER A 85 -17.72 -3.64 4.64
N GLY A 86 -18.12 -3.08 5.80
CA GLY A 86 -18.52 -3.76 7.05
C GLY A 86 -17.55 -4.82 7.62
N ALA A 87 -16.46 -5.07 6.92
CA ALA A 87 -15.56 -6.21 7.00
C ALA A 87 -14.18 -5.77 6.49
N ALA A 88 -13.18 -6.59 6.77
CA ALA A 88 -11.82 -6.39 6.27
C ALA A 88 -11.83 -6.24 4.74
N VAL A 89 -11.11 -5.24 4.23
CA VAL A 89 -11.03 -4.99 2.79
C VAL A 89 -10.17 -6.08 2.16
N ASP A 90 -10.78 -7.09 1.54
CA ASP A 90 -10.03 -8.20 0.93
C ASP A 90 -9.46 -7.87 -0.46
N SER A 91 -9.92 -6.78 -1.08
CA SER A 91 -9.38 -6.30 -2.34
C SER A 91 -9.51 -4.78 -2.49
N VAL A 92 -8.53 -4.18 -3.16
CA VAL A 92 -8.57 -2.77 -3.58
C VAL A 92 -8.62 -2.75 -5.11
N PRO A 93 -9.63 -2.10 -5.73
CA PRO A 93 -9.68 -1.97 -7.17
C PRO A 93 -8.44 -1.24 -7.71
N ALA A 94 -7.88 -1.72 -8.83
CA ALA A 94 -6.68 -1.12 -9.41
C ALA A 94 -6.84 0.33 -9.92
N ARG A 95 -8.07 0.84 -9.92
CA ARG A 95 -8.40 2.22 -10.30
C ARG A 95 -9.28 2.87 -9.24
N LEU A 96 -8.93 4.10 -8.91
CA LEU A 96 -9.73 4.99 -8.07
C LEU A 96 -10.43 6.00 -8.99
N ARG A 97 -11.75 6.14 -8.81
CA ARG A 97 -12.54 7.22 -9.41
C ARG A 97 -13.44 7.79 -8.33
N VAL A 98 -13.30 9.08 -8.06
CA VAL A 98 -14.06 9.79 -7.01
C VAL A 98 -14.49 11.17 -7.50
N LEU A 99 -15.69 11.59 -7.10
CA LEU A 99 -16.19 12.95 -7.31
C LEU A 99 -15.94 13.75 -6.04
N ALA A 100 -14.94 14.62 -6.06
CA ALA A 100 -14.48 15.36 -4.88
C ALA A 100 -14.30 16.85 -5.22
N GLY A 101 -14.88 17.73 -4.41
CA GLY A 101 -14.84 19.18 -4.65
C GLY A 101 -15.38 19.58 -6.04
N GLY A 102 -16.46 18.92 -6.49
CA GLY A 102 -17.07 19.15 -7.80
C GLY A 102 -16.24 18.66 -9.00
N LYS A 103 -15.16 17.92 -8.77
CA LYS A 103 -14.24 17.45 -9.82
C LYS A 103 -14.17 15.93 -9.81
N THR A 104 -14.19 15.33 -10.99
CA THR A 104 -13.92 13.89 -11.13
C THR A 104 -12.42 13.67 -11.13
N TRP A 105 -11.95 12.91 -10.14
CA TRP A 105 -10.57 12.43 -10.07
C TRP A 105 -10.53 10.98 -10.51
N ILE A 106 -9.54 10.64 -11.33
CA ILE A 106 -9.26 9.28 -11.78
C ILE A 106 -7.79 8.96 -11.56
N GLY A 107 -7.49 7.73 -11.19
CA GLY A 107 -6.12 7.35 -10.86
C GLY A 107 -5.87 5.86 -10.82
N ALA A 108 -4.59 5.52 -10.81
CA ALA A 108 -4.13 4.17 -10.54
C ALA A 108 -4.02 4.01 -9.03
N ALA A 109 -4.52 2.89 -8.54
CA ALA A 109 -4.55 2.57 -7.12
C ALA A 109 -3.81 1.27 -6.82
N GLY A 110 -3.31 1.16 -5.61
CA GLY A 110 -2.70 -0.04 -5.06
C GLY A 110 -3.03 -0.19 -3.58
N ALA A 111 -3.10 -1.43 -3.11
CA ALA A 111 -3.34 -1.69 -1.71
C ALA A 111 -2.08 -1.46 -0.86
N LEU A 112 -2.26 -0.81 0.28
CA LEU A 112 -1.30 -0.82 1.39
C LEU A 112 -1.51 -2.10 2.19
N ARG A 113 -0.43 -2.83 2.45
CA ARG A 113 -0.49 -4.13 3.13
C ARG A 113 0.35 -4.14 4.41
N THR A 114 0.03 -5.07 5.31
CA THR A 114 0.98 -5.50 6.34
C THR A 114 1.96 -6.51 5.74
N ALA A 115 2.97 -6.91 6.51
CA ALA A 115 3.84 -8.01 6.07
C ALA A 115 3.16 -9.37 6.00
N SER A 116 2.08 -9.60 6.75
CA SER A 116 1.27 -10.80 6.61
C SER A 116 0.39 -10.77 5.36
N GLY A 117 0.40 -9.67 4.59
CA GLY A 117 -0.37 -9.51 3.36
C GLY A 117 -1.77 -8.92 3.56
N LEU A 118 -2.19 -8.67 4.81
CA LEU A 118 -3.47 -8.04 5.13
C LEU A 118 -3.52 -6.64 4.55
N ILE A 119 -4.62 -6.28 3.89
CA ILE A 119 -4.84 -4.93 3.37
C ILE A 119 -5.24 -4.05 4.56
N VAL A 120 -4.52 -2.95 4.72
CA VAL A 120 -4.77 -1.93 5.75
C VAL A 120 -5.15 -0.59 5.14
N GLY A 121 -5.14 -0.49 3.81
CA GLY A 121 -5.38 0.77 3.13
C GLY A 121 -5.18 0.73 1.62
N GLU A 122 -5.20 1.90 1.03
CA GLU A 122 -5.01 2.15 -0.40
C GLU A 122 -4.08 3.37 -0.58
N TYR A 123 -3.27 3.35 -1.63
CA TYR A 123 -2.65 4.55 -2.16
C TYR A 123 -3.09 4.75 -3.62
N ALA A 124 -3.23 6.01 -4.04
CA ALA A 124 -3.57 6.31 -5.42
C ALA A 124 -2.86 7.56 -5.96
N GLY A 125 -2.43 7.47 -7.22
CA GLY A 125 -1.98 8.60 -8.03
C GLY A 125 -3.14 9.10 -8.88
N LEU A 126 -3.64 10.30 -8.57
CA LEU A 126 -4.84 10.91 -9.11
C LEU A 126 -4.51 12.02 -10.11
N ARG A 127 -5.41 12.18 -11.08
CA ARG A 127 -5.51 13.37 -11.92
C ARG A 127 -6.96 13.72 -12.15
N ARG A 128 -7.20 14.97 -12.53
CA ARG A 128 -8.53 15.40 -12.95
C ARG A 128 -8.88 14.73 -14.29
N ALA A 129 -10.06 14.15 -14.38
CA ALA A 129 -10.62 13.74 -15.66
C ALA A 129 -10.91 15.01 -16.47
N ARG A 130 -10.24 15.19 -17.61
CA ARG A 130 -10.72 16.08 -18.68
C ARG A 130 -11.58 15.23 -19.61
N GLY A 131 -12.46 15.84 -20.40
CA GLY A 131 -13.26 15.11 -21.40
C GLY A 131 -12.39 14.14 -22.20
N SER A 132 -12.83 12.88 -22.27
CA SER A 132 -12.16 11.68 -22.82
C SER A 132 -11.05 11.00 -21.97
N PRO A 133 -11.11 9.66 -21.77
CA PRO A 133 -10.18 8.93 -20.90
C PRO A 133 -8.80 8.73 -21.54
N GLY A 134 -7.83 9.59 -21.21
CA GLY A 134 -6.41 9.33 -21.52
C GLY A 134 -5.80 8.20 -20.66
N ALA A 135 -4.61 7.71 -21.00
CA ALA A 135 -3.93 6.64 -20.24
C ALA A 135 -3.42 7.11 -18.86
N VAL A 136 -3.76 6.39 -17.79
CA VAL A 136 -3.33 6.66 -16.41
C VAL A 136 -1.94 6.07 -16.21
N ARG A 137 -0.97 6.88 -15.79
CA ARG A 137 0.39 6.40 -15.48
C ARG A 137 0.38 5.91 -14.02
N ARG A 138 0.78 4.66 -13.78
CA ARG A 138 1.05 4.18 -12.41
C ARG A 138 2.20 5.03 -11.85
N ALA A 139 2.11 5.42 -10.58
CA ALA A 139 3.32 5.71 -9.82
C ALA A 139 4.17 4.43 -9.89
N ALA A 140 5.27 4.48 -10.65
CA ALA A 140 6.12 3.33 -10.90
C ALA A 140 6.92 3.04 -9.63
N GLY A 141 6.40 2.12 -8.84
CA GLY A 141 7.03 1.58 -7.65
C GLY A 141 6.02 0.68 -6.98
N VAL A 142 6.27 -0.64 -6.96
CA VAL A 142 5.54 -1.51 -6.04
C VAL A 142 6.04 -1.13 -4.65
N VAL A 143 5.37 -0.18 -4.03
CA VAL A 143 5.59 0.16 -2.63
C VAL A 143 4.99 -0.99 -1.82
N ARG A 144 5.80 -2.00 -1.52
CA ARG A 144 5.45 -2.99 -0.48
C ARG A 144 5.60 -2.26 0.84
N VAL A 145 4.49 -1.70 1.30
CA VAL A 145 4.36 -1.18 2.65
C VAL A 145 4.26 -2.39 3.57
N ARG A 146 5.03 -2.39 4.66
CA ARG A 146 4.83 -3.22 5.83
C ARG A 146 4.53 -2.25 6.96
N VAL A 147 3.26 -2.17 7.36
CA VAL A 147 2.88 -1.45 8.57
C VAL A 147 3.12 -2.39 9.75
N CYS A 148 3.96 -1.97 10.70
CA CYS A 148 4.10 -2.64 11.99
C CYS A 148 3.15 -1.96 12.97
N GLY A 149 2.04 -2.63 13.29
CA GLY A 149 1.18 -2.20 14.39
C GLY A 149 1.89 -2.46 15.72
N GLY A 150 2.02 -1.43 16.56
CA GLY A 150 2.51 -1.57 17.94
C GLY A 150 1.47 -2.26 18.81
N GLY A 151 1.62 -3.56 19.02
CA GLY A 151 0.85 -4.36 19.97
C GLY A 151 1.78 -5.40 20.60
N GLY A 152 1.93 -5.35 21.92
CA GLY A 152 2.96 -6.04 22.66
C GLY A 152 2.91 -7.58 22.63
N GLY A 153 4.08 -8.16 22.92
CA GLY A 153 4.21 -9.50 23.50
C GLY A 153 3.94 -10.68 22.58
N GLY A 154 4.83 -10.92 21.61
CA GLY A 154 4.87 -12.19 20.89
C GLY A 154 6.13 -12.30 20.06
N ALA A 155 6.95 -13.31 20.33
CA ALA A 155 8.19 -13.57 19.60
C ALA A 155 7.94 -13.61 18.07
N PRO A 156 8.82 -13.02 17.24
CA PRO A 156 8.64 -13.05 15.80
C PRO A 156 8.80 -14.48 15.28
N HIS A 157 7.70 -15.09 14.83
CA HIS A 157 7.79 -16.25 13.94
C HIS A 157 8.31 -15.76 12.59
N LEU A 158 9.58 -16.06 12.33
CA LEU A 158 10.26 -15.86 11.06
C LEU A 158 9.51 -16.68 9.99
N ALA A 159 8.68 -16.03 9.17
CA ALA A 159 8.19 -16.63 7.94
C ALA A 159 9.32 -16.53 6.91
N ALA A 160 9.95 -17.68 6.62
CA ALA A 160 10.94 -17.80 5.58
C ALA A 160 10.35 -17.34 4.24
N ALA A 161 10.98 -16.34 3.62
CA ALA A 161 10.71 -16.00 2.23
C ALA A 161 11.17 -17.18 1.37
N GLY A 162 10.24 -17.77 0.61
CA GLY A 162 10.52 -18.84 -0.34
C GLY A 162 11.67 -18.47 -1.26
N GLY A 163 12.59 -19.43 -1.44
CA GLY A 163 13.73 -19.31 -2.33
C GLY A 163 13.32 -19.18 -3.81
N PRO A 164 14.28 -18.81 -4.68
CA PRO A 164 14.00 -18.63 -6.10
C PRO A 164 13.57 -19.94 -6.76
N ASP A 165 12.43 -19.89 -7.46
CA ASP A 165 11.98 -20.92 -8.37
C ASP A 165 13.10 -21.26 -9.37
N HIS A 166 13.62 -22.47 -9.25
CA HIS A 166 14.50 -23.06 -10.24
C HIS A 166 13.64 -23.36 -11.48
N PRO A 167 13.98 -22.86 -12.69
CA PRO A 167 13.21 -23.20 -13.88
C PRO A 167 13.36 -24.70 -14.15
N ALA A 168 12.21 -25.40 -14.22
CA ALA A 168 12.16 -26.80 -14.60
C ALA A 168 12.81 -27.02 -15.98
N ALA A 169 13.76 -27.96 -16.03
CA ALA A 169 14.38 -28.41 -17.27
C ALA A 169 13.33 -29.05 -18.21
N PRO A 170 13.40 -28.84 -19.54
CA PRO A 170 12.49 -29.47 -20.48
C PRO A 170 12.75 -30.99 -20.59
N PRO A 171 11.71 -31.82 -20.82
CA PRO A 171 11.87 -33.26 -20.94
C PRO A 171 12.63 -33.64 -22.21
N SER A 172 13.65 -34.48 -22.03
CA SER A 172 14.46 -35.11 -23.09
C SER A 172 13.59 -35.91 -24.05
N ARG A 173 13.65 -35.61 -25.35
CA ARG A 173 13.13 -36.49 -26.41
C ARG A 173 13.93 -37.79 -26.41
N GLN A 174 13.28 -38.93 -26.19
CA GLN A 174 13.85 -40.23 -26.55
C GLN A 174 13.81 -40.39 -28.09
N PRO A 175 14.86 -40.96 -28.71
CA PRO A 175 14.84 -41.33 -30.12
C PRO A 175 14.02 -42.62 -30.30
N HIS A 176 13.08 -42.60 -31.23
CA HIS A 176 12.50 -43.83 -31.78
C HIS A 176 13.53 -44.53 -32.66
N ALA A 177 13.72 -45.83 -32.41
CA ALA A 177 14.30 -46.78 -33.35
C ALA A 177 13.31 -47.10 -34.47
#